data_AF-A0A1M3D1V6-F1
#
_entry.id   AF-A0A1M3D1V6-F1
#
_cell.length_a   1.000
_cell.length_b   1.000
_cell.length_c   1.000
_cell.angle_alpha   90.00
_cell.angle_beta   90.00
_cell.angle_gamma   90.00
#
_symmetry.space_group_name_H-M   'P 1'
#
loop_
_entity.id
_entity.type
_entity.pdbx_description
1 polymer ?
#
loop_
_entity_poly.entity_id
_entity_poly.type
_entity_poly.pdbx_seq_one_letter_code
_entity_poly.pdbx_strand_id
1 'polypeptide(L)'
;MKFKSLIAITALVLFVNFANAQERRRKVGFELTAGPSVALNNLGEFKMKVGKGVEGIFTYMPLEHFGLFAGWGWNNFRSNYYDFEDTGYMFGVQFKDDISKSAFSYYLRAGGLYNHIEIEDATPSIVDGFYSDSGHGLGVHLSGGVQYSLGKGWSINSNLKFQHLKRDVIMPSLLRDEVTTSVSLNYLALRVGIVKYF
;
A
#
# COMPACT_ATOMS: atom_id res chain seq x y z
N MET A 1 -20.13 17.93 27.52
CA MET A 1 -19.38 19.13 27.06
C MET A 1 -20.27 20.36 27.18
N LYS A 2 -19.77 21.47 27.71
CA LYS A 2 -20.57 22.72 27.83
C LYS A 2 -20.76 23.33 26.43
N PHE A 3 -21.94 23.87 26.14
CA PHE A 3 -22.33 24.46 24.84
C PHE A 3 -21.29 25.47 24.29
N LYS A 4 -20.63 26.22 25.17
CA LYS A 4 -19.56 27.17 24.83
C LYS A 4 -18.32 26.50 24.23
N SER A 5 -17.96 25.29 24.70
CA SER A 5 -16.84 24.51 24.16
C SER A 5 -17.15 23.98 22.77
N LEU A 6 -18.41 23.64 22.49
CA LEU A 6 -18.83 23.18 21.16
C LEU A 6 -18.74 24.33 20.13
N ILE A 7 -19.22 25.53 20.49
CA ILE A 7 -19.11 26.72 19.63
C ILE A 7 -17.64 27.06 19.32
N ALA A 8 -16.77 27.02 20.33
CA ALA A 8 -15.35 27.30 20.13
C ALA A 8 -14.67 26.28 19.20
N ILE A 9 -15.01 24.99 19.33
CA ILE A 9 -14.50 23.93 18.45
C ILE A 9 -15.03 24.12 17.02
N THR A 10 -16.33 24.39 16.86
CA THR A 10 -16.92 24.63 15.54
C THR A 10 -16.34 25.88 14.88
N ALA A 11 -16.16 26.98 15.62
CA ALA A 11 -15.53 28.19 15.12
C ALA A 11 -14.07 27.95 14.70
N LEU A 12 -13.31 27.19 15.48
CA LEU A 12 -11.93 26.81 15.15
C LEU A 12 -11.87 25.94 13.89
N VAL A 13 -12.75 24.94 13.77
CA VAL A 13 -12.85 24.10 12.57
C VAL A 13 -13.20 24.95 11.34
N LEU A 14 -14.14 25.88 11.46
CA LEU A 14 -14.49 26.78 10.37
C LEU A 14 -13.32 27.70 9.99
N PHE A 15 -12.60 28.26 10.97
CA PHE A 15 -11.44 29.14 10.72
C PHE A 15 -10.29 28.41 10.02
N VAL A 16 -10.01 27.16 10.39
CA VAL A 16 -9.01 26.30 9.72
C VAL A 16 -9.43 26.00 8.28
N ASN A 17 -10.73 25.86 7.99
CA ASN A 17 -11.21 25.67 6.63
C ASN A 17 -11.06 26.93 5.76
N PHE A 18 -11.28 28.14 6.31
CA PHE A 18 -11.10 29.40 5.57
C PHE A 18 -9.63 29.69 5.22
N ALA A 19 -8.69 29.39 6.12
CA ALA A 19 -7.26 29.54 5.81
C ALA A 19 -6.79 28.59 4.70
N ASN A 20 -7.42 27.42 4.57
CA ASN A 20 -7.10 26.41 3.56
C ASN A 20 -7.67 26.71 2.16
N ALA A 21 -8.63 27.64 2.03
CA ALA A 21 -9.32 27.97 0.78
C ALA A 21 -8.51 28.88 -0.16
N GLN A 22 -7.41 29.46 0.32
CA GLN A 22 -6.53 30.35 -0.47
C GLN A 22 -5.41 29.59 -1.22
N GLU A 23 -5.25 28.29 -0.93
CA GLU A 23 -4.26 27.43 -1.57
C GLU A 23 -4.72 27.03 -2.99
N ARG A 24 -3.97 27.46 -4.01
CA ARG A 24 -4.19 27.06 -5.42
C ARG A 24 -3.74 25.62 -5.73
N ARG A 25 -3.11 24.93 -4.77
CA ARG A 25 -2.60 23.58 -4.95
C ARG A 25 -3.72 22.55 -4.74
N ARG A 26 -3.75 21.56 -5.64
CA ARG A 26 -4.67 20.43 -5.55
C ARG A 26 -4.27 19.53 -4.39
N LYS A 27 -5.17 19.39 -3.42
CA LYS A 27 -4.86 18.72 -2.15
C LYS A 27 -5.21 17.24 -2.14
N VAL A 28 -6.16 16.82 -2.96
CA VAL A 28 -6.61 15.43 -3.03
C VAL A 28 -6.06 14.79 -4.28
N GLY A 29 -5.47 13.61 -4.18
CA GLY A 29 -4.98 12.84 -5.32
C GLY A 29 -5.44 11.40 -5.26
N PHE A 30 -5.75 10.82 -6.41
CA PHE A 30 -5.93 9.38 -6.57
C PHE A 30 -4.87 8.83 -7.52
N GLU A 31 -4.25 7.74 -7.13
CA GLU A 31 -3.16 7.07 -7.81
C GLU A 31 -3.55 5.62 -8.11
N LEU A 32 -3.30 5.18 -9.34
CA LEU A 32 -3.44 3.78 -9.75
C LEU A 32 -2.11 3.33 -10.35
N THR A 33 -1.49 2.33 -9.74
CA THR A 33 -0.19 1.82 -10.18
C THR A 33 -0.15 0.30 -10.25
N ALA A 34 0.75 -0.23 -11.07
CA ALA A 34 1.00 -1.65 -11.20
C ALA A 34 2.48 -1.92 -11.47
N GLY A 35 2.92 -3.15 -11.26
CA GLY A 35 4.27 -3.56 -11.64
C GLY A 35 4.76 -4.84 -10.96
N PRO A 36 6.05 -5.17 -11.12
CA PRO A 36 6.65 -6.37 -10.56
C PRO A 36 6.93 -6.25 -9.05
N SER A 37 6.96 -7.38 -8.37
CA SER A 37 7.33 -7.51 -6.95
C SER A 37 8.38 -8.62 -6.80
N VAL A 38 9.37 -8.43 -5.95
CA VAL A 38 10.44 -9.39 -5.70
C VAL A 38 10.51 -9.66 -4.20
N ALA A 39 10.19 -10.89 -3.80
CA ALA A 39 10.35 -11.32 -2.42
C ALA A 39 11.83 -11.31 -2.03
N LEU A 40 12.14 -10.74 -0.87
CA LEU A 40 13.49 -10.65 -0.33
C LEU A 40 13.87 -11.86 0.53
N ASN A 41 12.89 -12.68 0.87
CA ASN A 41 13.06 -13.89 1.66
C ASN A 41 12.17 -15.01 1.14
N ASN A 42 12.50 -16.23 1.53
CA ASN A 42 11.63 -17.38 1.33
C ASN A 42 10.45 -17.31 2.29
N LEU A 43 9.28 -17.74 1.84
CA LEU A 43 8.12 -17.91 2.71
C LEU A 43 8.15 -19.33 3.28
N GLY A 44 8.65 -19.46 4.51
CA GLY A 44 9.04 -20.77 5.05
C GLY A 44 10.15 -21.39 4.18
N GLU A 45 9.88 -22.54 3.59
CA GLU A 45 10.81 -23.24 2.70
C GLU A 45 10.65 -22.86 1.22
N PHE A 46 9.64 -22.06 0.88
CA PHE A 46 9.28 -21.77 -0.51
C PHE A 46 10.00 -20.53 -1.04
N LYS A 47 10.80 -20.74 -2.09
CA LYS A 47 11.42 -19.66 -2.85
C LYS A 47 10.44 -19.11 -3.89
N MET A 48 10.19 -17.81 -3.82
CA MET A 48 9.26 -17.12 -4.71
C MET A 48 9.90 -16.71 -6.04
N LYS A 49 9.14 -16.80 -7.12
CA LYS A 49 9.42 -16.16 -8.41
C LYS A 49 9.09 -14.66 -8.31
N VAL A 50 9.48 -13.90 -9.33
CA VAL A 50 9.05 -12.50 -9.47
C VAL A 50 7.52 -12.46 -9.54
N GLY A 51 6.92 -11.74 -8.61
CA GLY A 51 5.49 -11.51 -8.51
C GLY A 51 5.04 -10.26 -9.27
N LYS A 52 3.76 -9.96 -9.16
CA LYS A 52 3.10 -8.79 -9.77
C LYS A 52 2.10 -8.19 -8.79
N GLY A 53 1.82 -6.89 -8.91
CA GLY A 53 0.83 -6.25 -8.06
C GLY A 53 0.21 -5.00 -8.67
N VAL A 54 -0.92 -4.60 -8.08
CA VAL A 54 -1.72 -3.42 -8.44
C VAL A 54 -2.14 -2.71 -7.16
N GLU A 55 -2.13 -1.37 -7.18
CA GLU A 55 -2.42 -0.53 -6.02
C GLU A 55 -3.27 0.67 -6.41
N GLY A 56 -4.27 0.98 -5.58
CA GLY A 56 -5.06 2.21 -5.63
C GLY A 56 -4.84 3.02 -4.36
N ILE A 57 -4.33 4.25 -4.49
CA ILE A 57 -3.92 5.08 -3.35
C ILE A 57 -4.61 6.45 -3.42
N PHE A 58 -5.29 6.83 -2.36
CA PHE A 58 -5.71 8.20 -2.09
C PHE A 58 -4.65 8.95 -1.31
N THR A 59 -4.45 10.21 -1.66
CA THR A 59 -3.55 11.14 -0.99
C THR A 59 -4.30 12.41 -0.63
N TYR A 60 -4.00 12.94 0.55
CA TYR A 60 -4.49 14.22 1.02
C TYR A 60 -3.33 15.05 1.55
N MET A 61 -3.04 16.19 0.92
CA MET A 61 -1.93 17.10 1.21
C MET A 61 -2.46 18.40 1.83
N PRO A 62 -2.80 18.42 3.14
CA PRO A 62 -3.24 19.64 3.82
C PRO A 62 -2.10 20.64 4.04
N LEU A 63 -0.85 20.18 4.03
CA LEU A 63 0.36 21.00 4.18
C LEU A 63 1.15 20.99 2.87
N GLU A 64 2.04 21.97 2.71
CA GLU A 64 2.81 22.18 1.47
C GLU A 64 3.59 20.93 1.05
N HIS A 65 4.26 20.27 2.00
CA HIS A 65 5.11 19.11 1.73
C HIS A 65 4.62 17.82 2.39
N PHE A 66 3.65 17.89 3.31
CA PHE A 66 3.24 16.75 4.12
C PHE A 66 1.75 16.46 3.95
N GLY A 67 1.46 15.17 3.86
CA GLY A 67 0.10 14.69 3.76
C GLY A 67 -0.08 13.28 4.29
N LEU A 68 -1.30 12.81 4.12
CA LEU A 68 -1.73 11.46 4.46
C LEU A 68 -1.96 10.68 3.18
N PHE A 69 -1.72 9.38 3.24
CA PHE A 69 -2.17 8.46 2.21
C PHE A 69 -2.92 7.29 2.82
N ALA A 70 -3.86 6.76 2.07
CA ALA A 70 -4.55 5.52 2.35
C ALA A 70 -4.88 4.82 1.03
N GLY A 71 -4.83 3.51 0.98
CA GLY A 71 -5.05 2.77 -0.25
C GLY A 71 -5.30 1.31 -0.03
N TRP A 72 -5.59 0.63 -1.13
CA TRP A 72 -5.70 -0.81 -1.21
C TRP A 72 -4.68 -1.34 -2.20
N GLY A 73 -4.15 -2.53 -1.95
CA GLY A 73 -3.21 -3.19 -2.83
C GLY A 73 -3.39 -4.69 -2.85
N TRP A 74 -2.97 -5.28 -3.97
CA TRP A 74 -2.92 -6.71 -4.20
C TRP A 74 -1.58 -7.08 -4.83
N ASN A 75 -0.95 -8.14 -4.34
CA ASN A 75 0.29 -8.69 -4.84
C ASN A 75 0.18 -10.20 -4.90
N ASN A 76 0.57 -10.81 -6.02
CA ASN A 76 0.67 -12.27 -6.14
C ASN A 76 2.11 -12.66 -6.46
N PHE A 77 2.62 -13.64 -5.71
CA PHE A 77 3.90 -14.28 -5.88
C PHE A 77 3.70 -15.78 -6.14
N ARG A 78 4.36 -16.31 -7.16
CA ARG A 78 4.29 -17.74 -7.49
C ARG A 78 5.49 -18.51 -7.01
N SER A 79 5.30 -19.74 -6.57
CA SER A 79 6.39 -20.70 -6.36
C SER A 79 6.26 -21.87 -7.34
N ASN A 80 6.80 -23.05 -7.00
CA ASN A 80 6.56 -24.28 -7.77
C ASN A 80 5.37 -25.08 -7.23
N TYR A 81 4.97 -24.83 -5.98
CA TYR A 81 3.94 -25.61 -5.29
C TYR A 81 2.72 -24.76 -4.96
N TYR A 82 2.96 -23.52 -4.50
CA TYR A 82 1.93 -22.60 -4.06
C TYR A 82 2.04 -21.22 -4.71
N ASP A 83 0.91 -20.58 -4.93
CA ASP A 83 0.77 -19.15 -5.18
C ASP A 83 0.43 -18.46 -3.84
N PHE A 84 0.98 -17.26 -3.64
CA PHE A 84 0.88 -16.50 -2.41
C PHE A 84 0.37 -15.10 -2.73
N GLU A 85 -0.75 -14.72 -2.14
CA GLU A 85 -1.38 -13.43 -2.36
C GLU A 85 -1.29 -12.56 -1.10
N ASP A 86 -0.82 -11.33 -1.24
CA ASP A 86 -0.81 -10.29 -0.22
C ASP A 86 -1.79 -9.19 -0.62
N THR A 87 -2.88 -9.09 0.15
CA THR A 87 -4.00 -8.22 -0.13
C THR A 87 -4.42 -7.45 1.11
N GLY A 88 -4.73 -6.17 0.93
CA GLY A 88 -5.31 -5.37 2.00
C GLY A 88 -5.07 -3.88 1.85
N TYR A 89 -5.00 -3.20 2.99
CA TYR A 89 -4.95 -1.75 3.07
C TYR A 89 -3.57 -1.24 3.49
N MET A 90 -3.18 -0.10 2.93
CA MET A 90 -1.99 0.64 3.33
C MET A 90 -2.37 2.06 3.73
N PHE A 91 -1.71 2.61 4.74
CA PHE A 91 -2.00 3.97 5.21
C PHE A 91 -0.79 4.58 5.92
N GLY A 92 -0.68 5.90 5.90
CA GLY A 92 0.39 6.59 6.60
C GLY A 92 0.58 8.02 6.16
N VAL A 93 1.81 8.49 6.27
CA VAL A 93 2.22 9.85 5.92
C VAL A 93 2.98 9.87 4.60
N GLN A 94 2.82 10.96 3.86
CA GLN A 94 3.52 11.24 2.63
C GLN A 94 4.26 12.57 2.76
N PHE A 95 5.56 12.57 2.43
CA PHE A 95 6.29 13.77 2.07
C PHE A 95 6.32 13.90 0.54
N LYS A 96 6.12 15.09 0.00
CA LYS A 96 6.26 15.37 -1.44
C LYS A 96 6.80 16.76 -1.66
N ASP A 97 7.74 16.87 -2.60
CA ASP A 97 8.31 18.16 -2.99
C ASP A 97 8.66 18.21 -4.48
N ASP A 98 8.64 19.42 -5.03
CA ASP A 98 8.93 19.66 -6.45
C ASP A 98 10.46 19.76 -6.66
N ILE A 99 10.97 19.16 -7.74
CA ILE A 99 12.40 19.25 -8.09
C ILE A 99 12.63 20.58 -8.80
N SER A 100 12.97 21.61 -8.02
CA SER A 100 13.20 22.98 -8.50
C SER A 100 11.97 23.49 -9.30
N LYS A 101 12.19 24.16 -10.43
CA LYS A 101 11.13 24.67 -11.33
C LYS A 101 10.73 23.67 -12.41
N SER A 102 11.07 22.39 -12.28
CA SER A 102 10.78 21.38 -13.30
C SER A 102 9.36 20.79 -13.16
N ALA A 103 8.95 19.98 -14.14
CA ALA A 103 7.71 19.21 -14.05
C ALA A 103 7.82 17.96 -13.16
N PHE A 104 8.99 17.71 -12.55
CA PHE A 104 9.24 16.56 -11.70
C PHE A 104 9.05 16.90 -10.23
N SER A 105 8.54 15.95 -9.47
CA SER A 105 8.49 15.94 -8.02
C SER A 105 9.01 14.61 -7.50
N TYR A 106 9.46 14.58 -6.26
CA TYR A 106 9.78 13.35 -5.55
C TYR A 106 8.88 13.21 -4.33
N TYR A 107 8.63 11.99 -3.91
CA TYR A 107 7.82 11.71 -2.73
C TYR A 107 8.35 10.53 -1.95
N LEU A 108 8.08 10.54 -0.65
CA LEU A 108 8.39 9.48 0.29
C LEU A 108 7.13 9.16 1.09
N ARG A 109 6.89 7.88 1.37
CA ARG A 109 5.77 7.38 2.16
C ARG A 109 6.28 6.45 3.24
N ALA A 110 5.74 6.60 4.43
CA ALA A 110 5.97 5.71 5.56
C ALA A 110 4.64 5.45 6.27
N GLY A 111 4.38 4.20 6.62
CA GLY A 111 3.07 3.83 7.13
C GLY A 111 2.95 2.36 7.54
N GLY A 112 1.70 2.00 7.82
CA GLY A 112 1.30 0.64 8.18
C GLY A 112 0.56 -0.06 7.05
N LEU A 113 0.48 -1.38 7.21
CA LEU A 113 -0.38 -2.27 6.43
C LEU A 113 -1.46 -2.85 7.35
N TYR A 114 -2.60 -3.20 6.77
CA TYR A 114 -3.58 -4.11 7.36
C TYR A 114 -3.98 -5.09 6.26
N ASN A 115 -3.20 -6.16 6.17
CA ASN A 115 -3.21 -7.12 5.06
C ASN A 115 -3.28 -8.55 5.58
N HIS A 116 -3.72 -9.45 4.72
CA HIS A 116 -3.65 -10.89 4.93
C HIS A 116 -2.79 -11.56 3.85
N ILE A 117 -2.34 -12.77 4.13
CA ILE A 117 -1.65 -13.64 3.18
C ILE A 117 -2.56 -14.83 2.89
N GLU A 118 -2.91 -15.00 1.62
CA GLU A 118 -3.56 -16.21 1.11
C GLU A 118 -2.52 -17.11 0.45
N ILE A 119 -2.68 -18.43 0.63
CA ILE A 119 -1.82 -19.45 0.04
C ILE A 119 -2.71 -20.47 -0.63
N GLU A 120 -2.51 -20.65 -1.93
CA GLU A 120 -3.26 -21.60 -2.76
C GLU A 120 -2.33 -22.48 -3.60
N ASP A 121 -2.81 -23.63 -4.05
CA ASP A 121 -2.04 -24.50 -4.95
C ASP A 121 -1.70 -23.79 -6.27
N ALA A 122 -0.42 -23.79 -6.67
CA ALA A 122 0.03 -23.20 -7.93
C ALA A 122 -0.51 -23.94 -9.16
N THR A 123 -0.95 -25.19 -8.99
CA THR A 123 -1.67 -25.97 -10.00
C THR A 123 -2.96 -26.48 -9.39
N PRO A 124 -4.12 -25.89 -9.71
CA PRO A 124 -5.37 -26.29 -9.09
C PRO A 124 -5.71 -27.75 -9.43
N SER A 125 -5.82 -28.56 -8.39
CA SER A 125 -6.37 -29.92 -8.47
C SER A 125 -7.87 -29.84 -8.77
N ILE A 126 -8.38 -30.72 -9.64
CA ILE A 126 -9.81 -30.78 -10.02
C ILE A 126 -10.71 -31.21 -8.86
N VAL A 127 -10.15 -31.78 -7.79
CA VAL A 127 -10.93 -32.53 -6.79
C VAL A 127 -10.85 -31.92 -5.39
N ASP A 128 -9.73 -31.30 -5.01
CA ASP A 128 -9.53 -30.57 -3.76
C ASP A 128 -8.25 -29.73 -3.91
N GLY A 129 -8.36 -28.41 -3.86
CA GLY A 129 -7.22 -27.49 -3.85
C GLY A 129 -6.94 -27.03 -2.43
N PHE A 130 -5.66 -26.94 -2.06
CA PHE A 130 -5.27 -26.32 -0.80
C PHE A 130 -5.54 -24.82 -0.84
N TYR A 131 -6.12 -24.29 0.24
CA TYR A 131 -6.31 -22.87 0.48
C TYR A 131 -6.11 -22.58 1.97
N SER A 132 -5.37 -21.51 2.28
CA SER A 132 -5.14 -21.03 3.64
C SER A 132 -5.07 -19.51 3.67
N ASP A 133 -5.87 -18.89 4.53
CA ASP A 133 -5.90 -17.44 4.77
C ASP A 133 -5.34 -17.15 6.17
N SER A 134 -4.38 -16.24 6.24
CA SER A 134 -3.77 -15.83 7.50
C SER A 134 -4.65 -14.92 8.38
N GLY A 135 -5.75 -14.41 7.82
CA GLY A 135 -6.47 -13.26 8.33
C GLY A 135 -5.64 -11.98 8.27
N HIS A 136 -6.27 -10.85 8.58
CA HIS A 136 -5.60 -9.56 8.49
C HIS A 136 -4.69 -9.31 9.70
N GLY A 137 -3.55 -8.69 9.45
CA GLY A 137 -2.64 -8.24 10.48
C GLY A 137 -1.86 -7.01 10.09
N LEU A 138 -1.20 -6.41 11.08
CA LEU A 138 -0.41 -5.21 10.90
C LEU A 138 0.95 -5.53 10.28
N GLY A 139 1.38 -4.64 9.39
CA GLY A 139 2.69 -4.68 8.74
C GLY A 139 3.29 -3.30 8.55
N VAL A 140 4.45 -3.25 7.91
CA VAL A 140 5.20 -2.01 7.63
C VAL A 140 5.18 -1.71 6.14
N HIS A 141 4.95 -0.44 5.81
CA HIS A 141 5.03 0.09 4.46
C HIS A 141 6.02 1.25 4.38
N LEU A 142 6.98 1.14 3.48
CA LEU A 142 7.87 2.24 3.10
C LEU A 142 7.88 2.36 1.58
N SER A 143 7.77 3.55 1.03
CA SER A 143 7.91 3.72 -0.42
C SER A 143 8.44 5.10 -0.79
N GLY A 144 8.98 5.22 -1.99
CA GLY A 144 9.48 6.49 -2.49
C GLY A 144 9.59 6.47 -4.00
N GLY A 145 9.45 7.63 -4.62
CA GLY A 145 9.34 7.68 -6.05
C GLY A 145 9.49 9.06 -6.65
N VAL A 146 9.44 9.09 -7.98
CA VAL A 146 9.47 10.31 -8.79
C VAL A 146 8.15 10.40 -9.54
N GLN A 147 7.63 11.61 -9.66
CA GLN A 147 6.40 11.90 -10.37
C GLN A 147 6.63 13.01 -11.40
N TYR A 148 6.15 12.80 -12.62
CA TYR A 148 6.19 13.75 -13.72
C TYR A 148 4.80 14.32 -14.00
N SER A 149 4.66 15.64 -13.95
CA SER A 149 3.41 16.35 -14.19
C SER A 149 3.08 16.42 -15.68
N LEU A 150 1.90 15.93 -16.06
CA LEU A 150 1.33 16.05 -17.42
C LEU A 150 0.46 17.31 -17.58
N GLY A 151 0.32 18.11 -16.52
CA GLY A 151 -0.59 19.25 -16.48
C GLY A 151 -2.04 18.86 -16.15
N LYS A 152 -2.87 19.87 -15.86
CA LYS A 152 -4.28 19.72 -15.46
C LYS A 152 -4.51 18.72 -14.30
N GLY A 153 -3.48 18.51 -13.47
CA GLY A 153 -3.50 17.64 -12.30
C GLY A 153 -3.22 16.18 -12.60
N TRP A 154 -2.96 15.83 -13.86
CA TRP A 154 -2.51 14.50 -14.23
C TRP A 154 -0.99 14.38 -14.04
N SER A 155 -0.54 13.21 -13.66
CA SER A 155 0.88 12.89 -13.55
C SER A 155 1.12 11.41 -13.80
N ILE A 156 2.34 11.07 -14.22
CA ILE A 156 2.85 9.71 -14.23
C ILE A 156 3.79 9.58 -13.04
N ASN A 157 3.76 8.47 -12.32
CA ASN A 157 4.72 8.21 -11.26
C ASN A 157 5.45 6.87 -11.45
N SER A 158 6.67 6.83 -10.92
CA SER A 158 7.36 5.60 -10.55
C SER A 158 7.46 5.53 -9.03
N ASN A 159 7.42 4.33 -8.47
CA ASN A 159 7.48 4.07 -7.03
C ASN A 159 8.34 2.85 -6.76
N LEU A 160 9.31 2.95 -5.86
CA LEU A 160 9.96 1.81 -5.25
C LEU A 160 9.38 1.64 -3.84
N LYS A 161 8.84 0.46 -3.57
CA LYS A 161 8.14 0.13 -2.33
C LYS A 161 8.82 -1.04 -1.64
N PHE A 162 8.94 -0.96 -0.32
CA PHE A 162 9.25 -2.05 0.59
C PHE A 162 8.02 -2.34 1.45
N GLN A 163 7.69 -3.62 1.62
CA GLN A 163 6.68 -4.06 2.58
C GLN A 163 7.18 -5.24 3.41
N HIS A 164 6.73 -5.27 4.67
CA HIS A 164 6.92 -6.37 5.59
C HIS A 164 5.58 -6.73 6.23
N LEU A 165 5.21 -8.01 6.13
CA LEU A 165 4.04 -8.57 6.79
C LEU A 165 4.40 -9.94 7.36
N LYS A 166 4.30 -10.10 8.68
CA LYS A 166 4.41 -11.40 9.35
C LYS A 166 3.03 -11.90 9.69
N ARG A 167 2.67 -13.13 9.35
CA ARG A 167 1.38 -13.74 9.70
C ARG A 167 1.50 -15.21 10.05
N ASP A 168 0.45 -15.76 10.64
CA ASP A 168 0.37 -17.19 10.93
C ASP A 168 -0.68 -17.79 9.99
N VAL A 169 -0.34 -18.90 9.35
CA VAL A 169 -1.17 -19.62 8.39
C VAL A 169 -1.30 -21.08 8.79
N ILE A 170 -2.39 -21.71 8.40
CA ILE A 170 -2.57 -23.15 8.63
C ILE A 170 -1.98 -23.90 7.44
N MET A 171 -1.03 -24.78 7.68
CA MET A 171 -0.39 -25.59 6.66
C MET A 171 -0.62 -27.08 6.94
N PRO A 172 -0.80 -27.92 5.90
CA PRO A 172 -0.86 -29.36 6.06
C PRO A 172 0.51 -29.89 6.46
N SER A 173 0.57 -30.71 7.50
CA SER A 173 1.79 -31.44 7.87
C SER A 173 1.92 -32.75 7.08
N LEU A 174 3.14 -33.31 7.07
CA LEU A 174 3.41 -34.65 6.52
C LEU A 174 2.55 -35.76 7.15
N LEU A 175 1.99 -35.52 8.34
CA LEU A 175 1.13 -36.46 9.07
C LEU A 175 -0.37 -36.20 8.84
N ARG A 176 -0.74 -35.26 7.96
CA ARG A 176 -2.13 -34.81 7.69
C ARG A 176 -2.81 -34.05 8.84
N ASP A 177 -2.06 -33.69 9.88
CA ASP A 177 -2.53 -32.73 10.88
C ASP A 177 -2.33 -31.30 10.39
N GLU A 178 -3.21 -30.39 10.81
CA GLU A 178 -3.08 -28.95 10.58
C GLU A 178 -2.05 -28.35 11.54
N VAL A 179 -1.07 -27.62 10.99
CA VAL A 179 -0.03 -26.96 11.78
C VAL A 179 -0.02 -25.47 11.50
N THR A 180 -0.17 -24.68 12.56
CA THR A 180 0.01 -23.23 12.51
C THR A 180 1.47 -22.91 12.26
N THR A 181 1.73 -22.27 11.12
CA THR A 181 3.07 -21.91 10.65
C THR A 181 3.19 -20.40 10.57
N SER A 182 4.21 -19.84 11.23
CA SER A 182 4.50 -18.40 11.14
C SER A 182 5.28 -18.10 9.87
N VAL A 183 4.69 -17.31 8.98
CA VAL A 183 5.27 -16.86 7.71
C VAL A 183 5.58 -15.37 7.77
N SER A 184 6.62 -14.93 7.06
CA SER A 184 6.98 -13.51 6.96
C SER A 184 7.23 -13.18 5.51
N LEU A 185 6.45 -12.27 4.94
CA LEU A 185 6.60 -11.80 3.58
C LEU A 185 7.29 -10.43 3.59
N ASN A 186 8.52 -10.38 3.06
CA ASN A 186 9.22 -9.14 2.77
C ASN A 186 9.42 -9.02 1.27
N TYR A 187 9.13 -7.87 0.68
CA TYR A 187 9.39 -7.68 -0.74
C TYR A 187 9.72 -6.24 -1.11
N LEU A 188 10.43 -6.11 -2.22
CA LEU A 188 10.54 -4.87 -2.97
C LEU A 188 9.58 -4.90 -4.15
N ALA A 189 9.01 -3.75 -4.47
CA ALA A 189 8.06 -3.59 -5.55
C ALA A 189 8.41 -2.34 -6.35
N LEU A 190 8.52 -2.48 -7.67
CA LEU A 190 8.56 -1.35 -8.58
C LEU A 190 7.14 -1.15 -9.11
N ARG A 191 6.61 0.07 -8.99
CA ARG A 191 5.32 0.45 -9.56
C ARG A 191 5.49 1.59 -10.53
N VAL A 192 4.69 1.55 -11.58
CA VAL A 192 4.48 2.68 -12.49
C VAL A 192 2.99 2.88 -12.63
N GLY A 193 2.55 4.13 -12.70
CA GLY A 193 1.14 4.41 -12.88
C GLY A 193 0.81 5.86 -13.10
N ILE A 194 -0.47 6.15 -12.93
CA ILE A 194 -1.07 7.46 -13.18
C ILE A 194 -1.63 8.02 -11.88
N VAL A 195 -1.52 9.34 -11.73
CA VAL A 195 -2.07 10.08 -10.59
C VAL A 195 -2.92 11.22 -11.12
N LYS A 196 -4.09 11.40 -10.52
CA LYS A 196 -4.97 12.53 -10.75
C LYS A 196 -5.16 13.29 -9.44
N TYR A 197 -4.68 14.52 -9.41
CA TYR A 197 -4.98 15.49 -8.37
C TYR A 197 -6.22 16.31 -8.74
N PHE A 198 -7.04 16.62 -7.73
CA PHE A 198 -8.29 17.37 -7.82
C PHE A 198 -8.16 18.76 -7.16
#